data_AF-A0A176YLT7-F1
#
_entry.id   AF-A0A176YLT7-F1
#
_cell.length_a   1.000
_cell.length_b   1.000
_cell.length_c   1.000
_cell.angle_alpha   90.00
_cell.angle_beta   90.00
_cell.angle_gamma   90.00
#
_symmetry.space_group_name_H-M   'P 1'
#
loop_
_entity.id
_entity.type
_entity.pdbx_description
1 polymer ?
#
loop_
_entity_poly.entity_id
_entity_poly.type
_entity_poly.pdbx_seq_one_letter_code
_entity_poly.pdbx_strand_id
1 'polypeptide(L)'
;MPENELEWSPELIHPKNVAGTALLGKACDILELIGRSPGLLDQMRLAEQTGIPRATLYRILAALISRGLIRADPRTQAYTLGFNFLDLAQNAWSSSDLASIATVELRRLRDLTGETAYLAVQEGHHVLSLGRFESAHSERSNARLGALKPMHCTSQGKAILAHLSDAQVELALRNGLGKFTDKTICDPEQLKAHLTIVRARGYAIDDEEIILGTRCVGTAILDPSGKPLAAISVAGPTFRITAERAERLGQELVDVAKRISSLLAPAIKSARHDPGGYKVWTKSAAFIGGAPRWDARAHTLVWADLLAPAIRAEGGHPYVISLQALSESINSLCLVERGVAFSVGNDIVIDNLSGNQERIEGKPGLSFKVLRVCRDGEIWAAAYGAEPNLSRIGPWRRHSGIEPIFEIQGQVTDIAFADDAGLFATQPSRQCVYLLERKTGRKRKFADIPKVAGAPCTLAVDEHFNPWIGLSDGWSVIKLNDSGEIERTVALPIPRPTGIAFGGASLSELFVTSARTGLSRESLANAPLSGHLLSIDVGERGLADPIATL
;
A
#
# COMPACT_ATOMS: atom_id res chain seq x y z
N MET A 1 25.98 -14.66 38.57
CA MET A 1 25.65 -13.23 38.40
C MET A 1 24.29 -13.19 37.73
N PRO A 2 23.23 -12.70 38.39
CA PRO A 2 21.89 -12.79 37.79
C PRO A 2 21.82 -11.83 36.60
N GLU A 3 21.39 -12.36 35.46
CA GLU A 3 21.05 -11.61 34.25
C GLU A 3 19.94 -10.61 34.60
N ASN A 4 20.29 -9.33 34.71
CA ASN A 4 19.32 -8.25 34.73
C ASN A 4 18.77 -8.07 33.29
N GLU A 5 17.96 -9.03 32.82
CA GLU A 5 17.05 -8.77 31.69
C GLU A 5 16.04 -7.73 32.19
N LEU A 6 16.31 -6.44 31.93
CA LEU A 6 15.26 -5.42 31.96
C LEU A 6 14.14 -5.90 31.03
N GLU A 7 13.02 -6.36 31.62
CA GLU A 7 11.82 -6.75 30.90
C GLU A 7 11.22 -5.52 30.22
N TRP A 8 11.53 -5.34 28.93
CA TRP A 8 10.89 -4.34 28.09
C TRP A 8 9.41 -4.70 27.94
N SER A 9 8.52 -3.91 28.53
CA SER A 9 7.09 -4.21 28.55
C SER A 9 6.44 -4.03 27.17
N PRO A 10 5.77 -5.07 26.63
CA PRO A 10 4.90 -4.95 25.45
C PRO A 10 3.56 -4.25 25.77
N GLU A 11 3.29 -3.87 27.02
CA GLU A 11 1.97 -3.44 27.51
C GLU A 11 1.56 -2.02 27.09
N LEU A 12 2.37 -1.33 26.28
CA LEU A 12 2.18 0.07 25.90
C LEU A 12 1.47 0.27 24.54
N ILE A 13 0.96 -0.80 23.91
CA ILE A 13 0.15 -0.71 22.69
C ILE A 13 -1.30 -0.30 23.06
N HIS A 14 -1.53 1.01 23.25
CA HIS A 14 -2.83 1.70 23.33
C HIS A 14 -3.83 1.26 24.45
N PRO A 15 -4.82 2.10 24.82
CA PRO A 15 -5.66 1.84 26.01
C PRO A 15 -6.46 0.54 25.87
N LYS A 16 -6.18 -0.41 26.77
CA LYS A 16 -6.71 -1.79 26.78
C LYS A 16 -8.23 -1.91 26.97
N ASN A 17 -8.97 -0.81 27.17
CA ASN A 17 -10.41 -0.87 27.44
C ASN A 17 -11.20 0.17 26.63
N VAL A 18 -11.82 -0.32 25.55
CA VAL A 18 -12.92 0.37 24.86
C VAL A 18 -14.24 -0.18 25.42
N ALA A 19 -15.17 0.70 25.79
CA ALA A 19 -16.46 0.29 26.32
C ALA A 19 -17.20 -0.62 25.30
N GLY A 20 -17.67 -1.78 25.74
CA GLY A 20 -18.37 -2.76 24.89
C GLY A 20 -17.50 -3.81 24.19
N THR A 21 -16.17 -3.80 24.34
CA THR A 21 -15.25 -4.74 23.65
C THR A 21 -14.58 -5.77 24.56
N ALA A 22 -15.16 -6.05 25.74
CA ALA A 22 -14.52 -6.86 26.79
C ALA A 22 -14.08 -8.28 26.35
N LEU A 23 -14.80 -8.90 25.41
CA LEU A 23 -14.40 -10.21 24.86
C LEU A 23 -13.13 -10.11 24.01
N LEU A 24 -13.02 -9.06 23.20
CA LEU A 24 -11.86 -8.82 22.33
C LEU A 24 -10.63 -8.50 23.16
N GLY A 25 -10.75 -7.64 24.18
CA GLY A 25 -9.66 -7.35 25.11
C GLY A 25 -9.12 -8.62 25.77
N LYS A 26 -10.00 -9.47 26.31
CA LYS A 26 -9.61 -10.77 26.89
C LYS A 26 -8.89 -11.69 25.89
N ALA A 27 -9.34 -11.73 24.64
CA ALA A 27 -8.69 -12.53 23.60
C ALA A 27 -7.29 -11.99 23.26
N CYS A 28 -7.12 -10.67 23.19
CA CYS A 28 -5.82 -10.02 23.02
C CYS A 28 -4.86 -10.32 24.18
N ASP A 29 -5.33 -10.20 25.43
CA ASP A 29 -4.50 -10.48 26.61
C ASP A 29 -4.03 -11.94 26.64
N ILE A 30 -4.91 -12.90 26.26
CA ILE A 30 -4.54 -14.31 26.14
C ILE A 30 -3.48 -14.52 25.06
N LEU A 31 -3.64 -13.90 23.88
CA LEU A 31 -2.68 -13.99 22.78
C LEU A 31 -1.31 -13.40 23.18
N GLU A 32 -1.30 -12.26 23.88
CA GLU A 32 -0.08 -11.64 24.40
C GLU A 32 0.64 -12.56 25.38
N LEU A 33 -0.07 -13.15 26.34
CA LEU A 33 0.51 -14.07 27.33
C LEU A 33 1.10 -15.33 26.66
N ILE A 34 0.35 -15.95 25.75
CA ILE A 34 0.83 -17.13 24.99
C ILE A 34 2.06 -16.75 24.15
N GLY A 35 2.06 -15.57 23.54
CA GLY A 35 3.18 -15.05 22.75
C GLY A 35 4.45 -14.82 23.58
N ARG A 36 4.32 -14.37 24.84
CA ARG A 36 5.43 -14.17 25.77
C ARG A 36 5.97 -15.47 26.36
N SER A 37 5.18 -16.54 26.39
CA SER A 37 5.52 -17.81 27.04
C SER A 37 5.16 -19.03 26.18
N PRO A 38 5.76 -19.16 24.98
CA PRO A 38 5.37 -20.20 24.02
C PRO A 38 5.60 -21.61 24.58
N GLY A 39 4.53 -22.40 24.63
CA GLY A 39 4.59 -23.81 25.06
C GLY A 39 4.69 -24.00 26.58
N LEU A 40 4.55 -22.93 27.36
CA LEU A 40 4.63 -22.98 28.83
C LEU A 40 3.29 -22.80 29.55
N LEU A 41 2.28 -22.29 28.84
CA LEU A 41 0.97 -21.94 29.41
C LEU A 41 -0.10 -22.91 28.92
N ASP A 42 -0.68 -23.67 29.85
CA ASP A 42 -1.89 -24.46 29.65
C ASP A 42 -3.13 -23.65 30.08
N GLN A 43 -4.32 -24.25 29.97
CA GLN A 43 -5.57 -23.57 30.31
C GLN A 43 -5.65 -23.20 31.80
N MET A 44 -5.06 -23.99 32.70
CA MET A 44 -5.09 -23.72 34.14
C MET A 44 -4.25 -22.49 34.46
N ARG A 45 -3.01 -22.44 33.96
CA ARG A 45 -2.09 -21.31 34.14
C ARG A 45 -2.61 -20.03 33.51
N LEU A 46 -3.24 -20.12 32.33
CA LEU A 46 -3.89 -18.97 31.70
C LEU A 46 -5.05 -18.43 32.54
N ALA A 47 -5.86 -19.30 33.16
CA ALA A 47 -6.95 -18.86 34.04
C ALA A 47 -6.41 -18.14 35.28
N GLU A 48 -5.32 -18.63 35.87
CA GLU A 48 -4.66 -18.02 37.02
C GLU A 48 -4.07 -16.65 36.68
N GLN A 49 -3.36 -16.53 35.56
CA GLN A 49 -2.71 -15.27 35.16
C GLN A 49 -3.68 -14.20 34.66
N THR A 50 -4.77 -14.59 34.01
CA THR A 50 -5.74 -13.64 33.42
C THR A 50 -6.90 -13.30 34.36
N GLY A 51 -7.17 -14.13 35.38
CA GLY A 51 -8.37 -14.04 36.20
C GLY A 51 -9.69 -14.31 35.46
N ILE A 52 -9.64 -14.80 34.22
CA ILE A 52 -10.83 -15.07 33.40
C ILE A 52 -11.50 -16.37 33.88
N PRO A 53 -12.83 -16.39 34.11
CA PRO A 53 -13.54 -17.61 34.48
C PRO A 53 -13.34 -18.74 33.47
N ARG A 54 -13.10 -19.97 33.96
CA ARG A 54 -12.71 -21.14 33.13
C ARG A 54 -13.62 -21.38 31.92
N ALA A 55 -14.94 -21.26 32.08
CA ALA A 55 -15.90 -21.45 31.00
C ALA A 55 -15.78 -20.38 29.89
N THR A 56 -15.45 -19.13 30.27
CA THR A 56 -15.21 -18.04 29.32
C THR A 56 -13.87 -18.23 28.61
N LEU A 57 -12.82 -18.57 29.37
CA LEU A 57 -11.48 -18.83 28.82
C LEU A 57 -11.52 -19.99 27.80
N TYR A 58 -12.23 -21.08 28.11
CA TYR A 58 -12.40 -22.21 27.19
C TYR A 58 -12.99 -21.78 25.84
N ARG A 59 -14.05 -20.97 25.85
CA ARG A 59 -14.69 -20.47 24.63
C ARG A 59 -13.77 -19.56 23.83
N ILE A 60 -12.99 -18.71 24.49
CA ILE A 60 -12.03 -17.83 23.82
C ILE A 60 -10.91 -18.66 23.19
N LEU A 61 -10.31 -19.61 23.93
CA LEU A 61 -9.27 -20.49 23.41
C LEU A 61 -9.77 -21.33 22.22
N ALA A 62 -10.97 -21.90 22.30
CA ALA A 62 -11.59 -22.63 21.19
C ALA A 62 -11.79 -21.75 19.94
N ALA A 63 -12.20 -20.48 20.12
CA ALA A 63 -12.34 -19.53 19.04
C ALA A 63 -10.97 -19.17 18.42
N LEU A 64 -9.94 -18.94 19.25
CA LEU A 64 -8.59 -18.65 18.78
C LEU A 64 -7.94 -19.84 18.05
N ILE A 65 -8.18 -21.07 18.51
CA ILE A 65 -7.72 -22.30 17.85
C ILE A 65 -8.43 -22.47 16.50
N SER A 66 -9.76 -22.34 16.44
CA SER A 66 -10.52 -22.52 15.20
C SER A 66 -10.17 -21.47 14.14
N ARG A 67 -9.73 -20.29 14.56
CA ARG A 67 -9.20 -19.22 13.69
C ARG A 67 -7.71 -19.33 13.42
N GLY A 68 -7.04 -20.39 13.86
CA GLY A 68 -5.62 -20.63 13.63
C GLY A 68 -4.68 -19.62 14.30
N LEU A 69 -5.16 -18.87 15.29
CA LEU A 69 -4.39 -17.85 16.01
C LEU A 69 -3.56 -18.44 17.15
N ILE A 70 -3.99 -19.56 17.74
CA ILE A 70 -3.20 -20.34 18.68
C ILE A 70 -3.27 -21.83 18.34
N ARG A 71 -2.32 -22.60 18.86
CA ARG A 71 -2.26 -24.06 18.74
C ARG A 71 -2.02 -24.67 20.10
N ALA A 72 -2.71 -25.76 20.40
CA ALA A 72 -2.42 -26.59 21.57
C ALA A 72 -1.44 -27.70 21.19
N ASP A 73 -0.44 -27.92 22.02
CA ASP A 73 0.39 -29.12 21.93
C ASP A 73 -0.45 -30.34 22.35
N PRO A 74 -0.53 -31.41 21.54
CA PRO A 74 -1.38 -32.56 21.85
C PRO A 74 -0.94 -33.35 23.08
N ARG A 75 0.34 -33.26 23.47
CA ARG A 75 0.93 -33.97 24.63
C ARG A 75 0.86 -33.15 25.90
N THR A 76 1.23 -31.88 25.84
CA THR A 76 1.35 -31.02 27.03
C THR A 76 0.11 -30.17 27.28
N GLN A 77 -0.79 -30.06 26.30
CA GLN A 77 -1.93 -29.12 26.29
C GLN A 77 -1.52 -27.65 26.46
N ALA A 78 -0.22 -27.35 26.37
CA ALA A 78 0.29 -25.99 26.40
C ALA A 78 0.03 -25.29 25.05
N TYR A 79 -0.21 -24.00 25.11
CA TYR A 79 -0.53 -23.20 23.94
C TYR A 79 0.71 -22.52 23.36
N THR A 80 0.72 -22.39 22.03
CA THR A 80 1.66 -21.56 21.26
C THR A 80 0.88 -20.71 20.28
N LEU A 81 1.48 -19.65 19.74
CA LEU A 81 0.88 -18.90 18.64
C LEU A 81 0.71 -19.81 17.40
N GLY A 82 -0.38 -19.58 16.69
CA GLY A 82 -0.73 -20.26 15.46
C GLY A 82 -0.05 -19.64 14.24
N PHE A 83 0.01 -20.41 13.15
CA PHE A 83 0.73 -19.99 11.95
C PHE A 83 0.09 -18.82 11.21
N ASN A 84 -1.17 -18.48 11.48
CA ASN A 84 -1.82 -17.32 10.85
C ASN A 84 -1.12 -16.00 11.18
N PHE A 85 -0.40 -15.93 12.30
CA PHE A 85 0.45 -14.78 12.60
C PHE A 85 1.62 -14.63 11.64
N LEU A 86 2.10 -15.72 11.02
CA LEU A 86 3.12 -15.65 9.98
C LEU A 86 2.57 -14.93 8.74
N ASP A 87 1.36 -15.28 8.30
CA ASP A 87 0.72 -14.62 7.15
C ASP A 87 0.41 -13.15 7.47
N LEU A 88 -0.10 -12.85 8.66
CA LEU A 88 -0.37 -11.48 9.10
C LEU A 88 0.91 -10.64 9.18
N ALA A 89 1.98 -11.18 9.77
CA ALA A 89 3.27 -10.52 9.86
C ALA A 89 3.90 -10.35 8.47
N GLN A 90 3.86 -11.37 7.61
CA GLN A 90 4.34 -11.28 6.23
C GLN A 90 3.55 -10.26 5.42
N ASN A 91 2.23 -10.19 5.58
CA ASN A 91 1.39 -9.20 4.92
C ASN A 91 1.75 -7.79 5.39
N ALA A 92 1.87 -7.56 6.70
CA ALA A 92 2.27 -6.26 7.26
C ALA A 92 3.70 -5.86 6.89
N TRP A 93 4.61 -6.84 6.75
CA TRP A 93 6.01 -6.62 6.37
C TRP A 93 6.16 -6.36 4.88
N SER A 94 5.47 -7.14 4.04
CA SER A 94 5.57 -7.08 2.58
C SER A 94 4.77 -5.93 1.97
N SER A 95 3.79 -5.39 2.70
CA SER A 95 3.09 -4.14 2.34
C SER A 95 3.89 -2.89 2.69
N SER A 96 5.04 -3.01 3.37
CA SER A 96 5.91 -1.89 3.72
C SER A 96 7.12 -1.82 2.77
N ASP A 97 7.10 -0.83 1.89
CA ASP A 97 8.21 -0.46 0.98
C ASP A 97 9.51 -0.31 1.78
N LEU A 98 9.42 0.35 2.94
CA LEU A 98 10.52 0.57 3.86
C LEU A 98 11.15 -0.75 4.32
N ALA A 99 10.33 -1.69 4.78
CA ALA A 99 10.83 -2.94 5.34
C ALA A 99 11.46 -3.84 4.26
N SER A 100 10.85 -3.90 3.07
CA SER A 100 11.36 -4.68 1.94
C SER A 100 12.68 -4.14 1.40
N ILE A 101 12.79 -2.82 1.18
CA ILE A 101 14.01 -2.16 0.70
C ILE A 101 15.13 -2.26 1.75
N ALA A 102 14.82 -1.95 3.02
CA ALA A 102 15.81 -1.99 4.09
C ALA A 102 16.35 -3.40 4.34
N THR A 103 15.58 -4.45 4.05
CA THR A 103 15.98 -5.85 4.26
C THR A 103 17.25 -6.24 3.49
N VAL A 104 17.41 -5.77 2.25
CA VAL A 104 18.60 -6.09 1.43
C VAL A 104 19.83 -5.41 2.00
N GLU A 105 19.71 -4.12 2.31
CA GLU A 105 20.80 -3.32 2.86
C GLU A 105 21.22 -3.76 4.26
N LEU A 106 20.27 -4.16 5.12
CA LEU A 106 20.55 -4.62 6.48
C LEU A 106 21.23 -6.00 6.52
N ARG A 107 20.92 -6.91 5.58
CA ARG A 107 21.69 -8.15 5.42
C ARG A 107 23.13 -7.85 5.03
N ARG A 108 23.32 -6.96 4.05
CA ARG A 108 24.65 -6.53 3.62
C ARG A 108 25.43 -5.89 4.76
N LEU A 109 24.76 -5.05 5.56
CA LEU A 109 25.36 -4.40 6.71
C LEU A 109 25.77 -5.41 7.79
N ARG A 110 24.92 -6.39 8.11
CA ARG A 110 25.29 -7.51 8.98
C ARG A 110 26.50 -8.26 8.44
N ASP A 111 26.50 -8.60 7.16
CA ASP A 111 27.59 -9.40 6.56
C ASP A 111 28.92 -8.64 6.52
N LEU A 112 28.87 -7.33 6.26
CA LEU A 112 30.05 -6.46 6.23
C LEU A 112 30.62 -6.21 7.63
N THR A 113 29.74 -5.99 8.61
CA THR A 113 30.15 -5.61 9.97
C THR A 113 30.37 -6.82 10.88
N GLY A 114 29.79 -7.96 10.55
CA GLY A 114 29.72 -9.13 11.42
C GLY A 114 28.82 -8.94 12.64
N GLU A 115 28.19 -7.78 12.82
CA GLU A 115 27.38 -7.44 14.01
C GLU A 115 25.88 -7.46 13.69
N THR A 116 25.03 -7.46 14.73
CA THR A 116 23.58 -7.53 14.53
C THR A 116 23.05 -6.19 14.02
N ALA A 117 22.33 -6.21 12.90
CA ALA A 117 21.70 -5.02 12.32
C ALA A 117 20.19 -4.98 12.63
N TYR A 118 19.64 -3.78 12.82
CA TYR A 118 18.24 -3.56 13.18
C TYR A 118 17.59 -2.51 12.29
N LEU A 119 16.29 -2.70 12.03
CA LEU A 119 15.38 -1.68 11.50
C LEU A 119 14.39 -1.29 12.60
N ALA A 120 14.15 0.00 12.77
CA ALA A 120 13.16 0.47 13.74
C ALA A 120 12.43 1.72 13.30
N VAL A 121 11.27 1.95 13.91
CA VAL A 121 10.44 3.15 13.70
C VAL A 121 10.12 3.81 15.03
N GLN A 122 9.70 5.06 14.98
CA GLN A 122 9.11 5.73 16.14
C GLN A 122 7.67 5.26 16.32
N GLU A 123 7.34 4.84 17.54
CA GLU A 123 5.99 4.48 17.97
C GLU A 123 5.66 5.29 19.24
N GLY A 124 4.92 6.38 19.06
CA GLY A 124 4.65 7.36 20.12
C GLY A 124 5.94 7.94 20.73
N HIS A 125 6.18 7.63 22.00
CA HIS A 125 7.33 8.07 22.81
C HIS A 125 8.51 7.07 22.80
N HIS A 126 8.45 6.04 21.95
CA HIS A 126 9.38 4.92 21.96
C HIS A 126 9.90 4.61 20.56
N VAL A 127 10.92 3.76 20.53
CA VAL A 127 11.43 3.10 19.33
C VAL A 127 10.94 1.67 19.32
N LEU A 128 10.35 1.26 18.19
CA LEU A 128 9.90 -0.10 17.92
C LEU A 128 10.83 -0.76 16.90
N SER A 129 11.51 -1.85 17.31
CA SER A 129 12.30 -2.65 16.37
C SER A 129 11.39 -3.51 15.49
N LEU A 130 11.39 -3.21 14.20
CA LEU A 130 10.66 -3.92 13.16
C LEU A 130 11.46 -5.14 12.68
N GLY A 131 12.74 -4.96 12.39
CA GLY A 131 13.58 -6.00 11.76
C GLY A 131 14.87 -6.24 12.51
N ARG A 132 15.35 -7.49 12.48
CA ARG A 132 16.61 -7.93 13.09
C ARG A 132 17.34 -8.88 12.15
N PHE A 133 18.60 -8.58 11.88
CA PHE A 133 19.49 -9.36 11.04
C PHE A 133 20.68 -9.80 11.90
N GLU A 134 20.59 -11.03 12.41
CA GLU A 134 21.46 -11.52 13.49
C GLU A 134 22.90 -11.74 13.05
N SER A 135 23.84 -11.25 13.86
CA SER A 135 25.26 -11.61 13.78
C SER A 135 25.47 -13.13 13.85
N ALA A 136 26.51 -13.61 13.17
CA ALA A 136 26.97 -15.00 13.27
C ALA A 136 27.77 -15.29 14.56
N HIS A 137 28.08 -14.27 15.38
CA HIS A 137 28.80 -14.45 16.64
C HIS A 137 27.92 -15.08 17.73
N SER A 138 28.55 -15.88 18.61
CA SER A 138 27.92 -16.46 19.79
C SER A 138 27.49 -15.37 20.78
N GLU A 139 28.41 -14.46 21.11
CA GLU A 139 28.14 -13.25 21.89
C GLU A 139 27.72 -12.11 20.95
N ARG A 140 26.41 -11.87 20.84
CA ARG A 140 25.83 -10.86 19.95
C ARG A 140 24.74 -10.05 20.66
N SER A 141 24.41 -8.89 20.11
CA SER A 141 23.20 -8.20 20.52
C SER A 141 21.97 -9.03 20.12
N ASN A 142 21.10 -9.30 21.09
CA ASN A 142 19.90 -10.13 20.95
C ASN A 142 18.63 -9.38 21.37
N ALA A 143 18.56 -8.07 21.14
CA ALA A 143 17.36 -7.30 21.45
C ALA A 143 16.11 -7.91 20.80
N ARG A 144 15.03 -8.05 21.58
CA ARG A 144 13.75 -8.64 21.17
C ARG A 144 13.06 -7.76 20.12
N LEU A 145 12.53 -8.36 19.06
CA LEU A 145 11.65 -7.68 18.11
C LEU A 145 10.30 -7.37 18.77
N GLY A 146 9.68 -6.25 18.40
CA GLY A 146 8.41 -5.81 18.99
C GLY A 146 8.53 -5.14 20.37
N ALA A 147 9.72 -5.08 20.96
CA ALA A 147 9.94 -4.35 22.21
C ALA A 147 10.02 -2.83 21.97
N LEU A 148 9.34 -2.07 22.83
CA LEU A 148 9.40 -0.61 22.84
C LEU A 148 10.54 -0.15 23.75
N LYS A 149 11.43 0.68 23.19
CA LYS A 149 12.58 1.24 23.92
C LYS A 149 12.52 2.77 23.97
N PRO A 150 13.04 3.41 25.03
CA PRO A 150 13.08 4.87 25.11
C PRO A 150 13.89 5.48 23.97
N MET A 151 13.43 6.62 23.47
CA MET A 151 14.10 7.29 22.35
C MET A 151 15.41 7.98 22.76
N HIS A 152 15.52 8.47 24.01
CA HIS A 152 16.65 9.31 24.43
C HIS A 152 17.97 8.56 24.62
N CYS A 153 17.92 7.26 24.90
CA CYS A 153 19.10 6.46 25.24
C CYS A 153 19.40 5.36 24.22
N THR A 154 18.63 5.24 23.14
CA THR A 154 18.93 4.32 22.03
C THR A 154 19.65 5.06 20.90
N SER A 155 20.55 4.39 20.17
CA SER A 155 21.15 4.98 18.96
C SER A 155 20.08 5.29 17.89
N GLN A 156 19.12 4.39 17.71
CA GLN A 156 17.98 4.57 16.78
C GLN A 156 17.11 5.76 17.18
N GLY A 157 16.74 5.87 18.45
CA GLY A 157 15.87 6.93 18.95
C GLY A 157 16.55 8.28 18.88
N LYS A 158 17.81 8.38 19.30
CA LYS A 158 18.59 9.62 19.17
C LYS A 158 18.78 10.04 17.72
N ALA A 159 18.97 9.08 16.80
CA ALA A 159 19.02 9.38 15.38
C ALA A 159 17.70 9.97 14.86
N ILE A 160 16.55 9.41 15.26
CA ILE A 160 15.23 9.96 14.89
C ILE A 160 15.02 11.35 15.50
N LEU A 161 15.22 11.49 16.81
CA LEU A 161 15.03 12.74 17.56
C LEU A 161 15.83 13.90 16.97
N ALA A 162 17.04 13.66 16.48
CA ALA A 162 17.91 14.67 15.90
C ALA A 162 17.34 15.34 14.62
N HIS A 163 16.35 14.72 13.98
CA HIS A 163 15.67 15.23 12.77
C HIS A 163 14.23 15.69 13.02
N LEU A 164 13.76 15.67 14.27
CA LEU A 164 12.46 16.22 14.66
C LEU A 164 12.57 17.71 14.99
N SER A 165 11.45 18.43 14.93
CA SER A 165 11.36 19.79 15.48
C SER A 165 11.40 19.78 17.01
N ASP A 166 11.80 20.89 17.63
CA ASP A 166 11.86 21.00 19.11
C ASP A 166 10.54 20.60 19.79
N ALA A 167 9.40 21.03 19.25
CA ALA A 167 8.08 20.66 19.78
C ALA A 167 7.77 19.15 19.67
N GLN A 168 8.26 18.50 18.60
CA GLN A 168 8.13 17.05 18.43
C GLN A 168 9.09 16.28 19.33
N VAL A 169 10.28 16.80 19.59
CA VAL A 169 11.23 16.24 20.56
C VAL A 169 10.63 16.31 21.96
N GLU A 170 10.10 17.46 22.37
CA GLU A 170 9.40 17.61 23.65
C GLU A 170 8.22 16.64 23.78
N LEU A 171 7.42 16.49 22.71
CA LEU A 171 6.35 15.51 22.66
C LEU A 171 6.88 14.08 22.81
N ALA A 172 7.90 13.71 22.05
CA ALA A 172 8.48 12.36 22.10
C ALA A 172 9.05 12.02 23.47
N LEU A 173 9.56 13.00 24.20
CA LEU A 173 10.21 12.84 25.50
C LEU A 173 9.30 13.12 26.72
N ARG A 174 7.98 13.22 26.53
CA ARG A 174 7.02 13.53 27.62
C ARG A 174 7.07 12.58 28.80
N ASN A 175 7.49 11.34 28.60
CA ASN A 175 7.63 10.35 29.67
C ASN A 175 8.91 10.53 30.52
N GLY A 176 9.71 11.57 30.23
CA GLY A 176 10.94 11.89 30.93
C GLY A 176 12.16 11.11 30.44
N LEU A 177 13.31 11.42 31.03
CA LEU A 177 14.61 10.84 30.70
C LEU A 177 15.04 9.85 31.77
N GLY A 178 14.40 8.68 31.79
CA GLY A 178 14.71 7.62 32.76
C GLY A 178 16.19 7.20 32.69
N LYS A 179 16.79 6.95 33.86
CA LYS A 179 18.17 6.47 34.01
C LYS A 179 18.21 4.94 33.97
N PHE A 180 19.02 4.36 33.07
CA PHE A 180 19.18 2.90 32.94
C PHE A 180 20.58 2.43 33.33
N THR A 181 21.59 3.26 33.06
CA THR A 181 22.98 3.08 33.48
C THR A 181 23.52 4.42 33.97
N ASP A 182 24.74 4.42 34.54
CA ASP A 182 25.42 5.67 34.90
C ASP A 182 25.84 6.53 33.69
N LYS A 183 25.74 5.96 32.48
CA LYS A 183 26.04 6.65 31.22
C LYS A 183 24.81 7.22 30.53
N THR A 184 23.59 6.88 30.98
CA THR A 184 22.36 7.39 30.38
C THR A 184 22.28 8.92 30.48
N ILE A 185 22.07 9.59 29.35
CA ILE A 185 21.82 11.04 29.33
C ILE A 185 20.44 11.33 29.93
N CYS A 186 20.40 11.91 31.13
CA CYS A 186 19.16 12.19 31.87
C CYS A 186 18.81 13.68 31.94
N ASP A 187 19.71 14.56 31.48
CA ASP A 187 19.51 16.00 31.43
C ASP A 187 18.99 16.43 30.03
N PRO A 188 17.83 17.11 29.94
CA PRO A 188 17.28 17.58 28.67
C PRO A 188 18.22 18.48 27.87
N GLU A 189 18.97 19.38 28.54
CA GLU A 189 19.90 20.28 27.85
C GLU A 189 21.10 19.52 27.28
N GLN A 190 21.68 18.60 28.07
CA GLN A 190 22.71 17.69 27.60
C GLN A 190 22.22 16.84 26.41
N LEU A 191 20.98 16.33 26.45
CA LEU A 191 20.40 15.59 25.35
C LEU A 191 20.24 16.47 24.11
N LYS A 192 19.73 17.70 24.24
CA LYS A 192 19.57 18.64 23.12
C LYS A 192 20.92 18.97 22.46
N ALA A 193 21.97 19.19 23.25
CA ALA A 193 23.33 19.36 22.76
C ALA A 193 23.82 18.11 22.01
N HIS A 194 23.58 16.91 22.58
CA HIS A 194 23.94 15.65 21.94
C HIS A 194 23.18 15.43 20.62
N LEU A 195 21.89 15.74 20.55
CA LEU A 195 21.09 15.64 19.32
C LEU A 195 21.59 16.59 18.22
N THR A 196 22.12 17.77 18.61
CA THR A 196 22.76 18.69 17.65
C THR A 196 24.01 18.06 17.03
N ILE A 197 24.84 17.38 17.82
CA ILE A 197 26.01 16.63 17.33
C ILE A 197 25.56 15.49 16.40
N VAL A 198 24.54 14.73 16.80
CA VAL A 198 23.96 13.64 16.00
C VAL A 198 23.50 14.15 14.64
N ARG A 199 22.76 15.27 14.61
CA ARG A 199 22.28 15.89 13.38
C ARG A 199 23.44 16.32 12.47
N ALA A 200 24.50 16.90 13.04
CA ALA A 200 25.65 17.39 12.28
C ALA A 200 26.47 16.24 11.65
N ARG A 201 26.69 15.14 12.38
CA ARG A 201 27.47 13.99 11.88
C ARG A 201 26.64 12.95 11.13
N GLY A 202 25.32 13.00 11.25
CA GLY A 202 24.37 12.09 10.59
C GLY A 202 24.12 10.76 11.30
N TYR A 203 24.75 10.48 12.44
CA TYR A 203 24.57 9.24 13.20
C TYR A 203 24.61 9.46 14.71
N ALA A 204 24.03 8.54 15.46
CA ALA A 204 24.01 8.49 16.91
C ALA A 204 24.75 7.25 17.42
N ILE A 205 25.34 7.38 18.61
CA ILE A 205 25.97 6.29 19.34
C ILE A 205 25.21 6.15 20.66
N ASP A 206 24.81 4.94 20.99
CA ASP A 206 24.46 4.50 22.35
C ASP A 206 25.71 3.82 22.91
N ASP A 207 26.38 4.52 23.84
CA ASP A 207 27.60 4.04 24.48
C ASP A 207 27.29 3.47 25.86
N GLU A 208 26.75 2.26 25.89
CA GLU A 208 26.34 1.57 27.12
C GLU A 208 25.31 2.38 27.95
N GLU A 209 24.44 3.13 27.27
CA GLU A 209 23.44 4.00 27.91
C GLU A 209 22.22 3.23 28.39
N ILE A 210 22.00 2.03 27.84
CA ILE A 210 20.92 1.12 28.24
C ILE A 210 21.46 -0.14 28.89
N ILE A 211 22.48 -0.75 28.27
CA ILE A 211 23.05 -2.03 28.70
C ILE A 211 24.57 -1.88 28.74
N LEU A 212 25.15 -2.06 29.92
CA LEU A 212 26.61 -2.12 30.09
C LEU A 212 27.20 -3.25 29.24
N GLY A 213 28.36 -3.00 28.64
CA GLY A 213 29.03 -3.92 27.72
C GLY A 213 28.47 -3.94 26.30
N THR A 214 27.41 -3.18 25.97
CA THR A 214 26.85 -3.09 24.61
C THR A 214 27.01 -1.67 24.05
N ARG A 215 27.44 -1.57 22.78
CA ARG A 215 27.50 -0.31 22.04
C ARG A 215 26.67 -0.44 20.77
N CYS A 216 25.86 0.58 20.48
CA CYS A 216 25.04 0.63 19.28
C CYS A 216 25.35 1.90 18.48
N VAL A 217 25.38 1.80 17.16
CA VAL A 217 25.50 2.94 16.25
C VAL A 217 24.29 2.95 15.34
N GLY A 218 23.65 4.11 15.16
CA GLY A 218 22.41 4.20 14.39
C GLY A 218 22.29 5.50 13.62
N THR A 219 21.50 5.50 12.57
CA THR A 219 21.21 6.67 11.74
C THR A 219 19.75 6.64 11.30
N ALA A 220 19.20 7.82 10.97
CA ALA A 220 17.84 7.95 10.52
C ALA A 220 17.73 7.72 9.00
N ILE A 221 16.69 7.00 8.59
CA ILE A 221 16.22 6.98 7.21
C ILE A 221 15.27 8.18 7.07
N LEU A 222 15.60 9.08 6.15
CA LEU A 222 14.87 10.33 5.96
C LEU A 222 14.05 10.30 4.68
N ASP A 223 12.90 10.97 4.70
CA ASP A 223 12.20 11.27 3.45
C ASP A 223 12.86 12.44 2.69
N PRO A 224 12.43 12.75 1.45
CA PRO A 224 12.99 13.86 0.67
C PRO A 224 12.85 15.25 1.31
N SER A 225 11.96 15.42 2.29
CA SER A 225 11.81 16.67 3.06
C SER A 225 12.70 16.73 4.31
N GLY A 226 13.50 15.69 4.57
CA GLY A 226 14.39 15.60 5.72
C GLY A 226 13.71 15.13 7.02
N LYS A 227 12.44 14.68 6.97
CA LYS A 227 11.74 14.14 8.13
C LYS A 227 12.11 12.65 8.31
N PRO A 228 12.31 12.19 9.57
CA PRO A 228 12.66 10.80 9.82
C PRO A 228 11.46 9.87 9.60
N LEU A 229 11.68 8.79 8.85
CA LEU A 229 10.72 7.72 8.61
C LEU A 229 10.97 6.53 9.54
N ALA A 230 12.25 6.24 9.76
CA ALA A 230 12.74 5.07 10.47
C ALA A 230 14.20 5.30 10.88
N ALA A 231 14.80 4.32 11.55
CA ALA A 231 16.22 4.28 11.80
C ALA A 231 16.77 2.87 11.56
N ILE A 232 18.03 2.82 11.14
CA ILE A 232 18.82 1.60 11.10
C ILE A 232 19.95 1.69 12.12
N SER A 233 20.37 0.54 12.64
CA SER A 233 21.50 0.49 13.58
C SER A 233 22.25 -0.82 13.53
N VAL A 234 23.50 -0.78 13.96
CA VAL A 234 24.34 -1.94 14.26
C VAL A 234 24.60 -1.98 15.76
N ALA A 235 24.53 -3.15 16.37
CA ALA A 235 24.77 -3.34 17.79
C ALA A 235 25.61 -4.59 18.08
N GLY A 236 26.48 -4.47 19.08
CA GLY A 236 27.38 -5.54 19.51
C GLY A 236 28.15 -5.17 20.78
N PRO A 237 28.98 -6.09 21.29
CA PRO A 237 29.76 -5.87 22.50
C PRO A 237 30.80 -4.76 22.35
N THR A 238 31.04 -4.00 23.41
CA THR A 238 31.96 -2.84 23.42
C THR A 238 33.40 -3.19 23.09
N PHE A 239 33.82 -4.44 23.33
CA PHE A 239 35.15 -4.93 22.97
C PHE A 239 35.33 -5.18 21.46
N ARG A 240 34.24 -5.44 20.72
CA ARG A 240 34.28 -5.54 19.24
C ARG A 240 33.93 -4.23 18.57
N ILE A 241 32.95 -3.51 19.10
CA ILE A 241 32.57 -2.18 18.62
C ILE A 241 33.28 -1.17 19.50
N THR A 242 34.58 -0.96 19.30
CA THR A 242 35.35 0.09 19.99
C THR A 242 34.85 1.49 19.61
N ALA A 243 35.22 2.54 20.35
CA ALA A 243 34.82 3.91 20.01
C ALA A 243 35.23 4.31 18.57
N GLU A 244 36.47 4.00 18.18
CA GLU A 244 36.97 4.23 16.82
C GLU A 244 36.18 3.43 15.77
N ARG A 245 35.84 2.16 16.06
CA ARG A 245 35.00 1.36 15.16
C ARG A 245 33.59 1.92 15.07
N ALA A 246 33.03 2.43 16.17
CA ALA A 246 31.71 3.03 16.18
C ALA A 246 31.62 4.26 15.26
N GLU A 247 32.67 5.08 15.21
CA GLU A 247 32.74 6.23 14.28
C GLU A 247 32.78 5.78 12.81
N ARG A 248 33.59 4.77 12.47
CA ARG A 248 33.63 4.20 11.11
C ARG A 248 32.28 3.61 10.69
N LEU A 249 31.68 2.80 11.57
CA LEU A 249 30.34 2.24 11.36
C LEU A 249 29.28 3.34 11.18
N GLY A 250 29.43 4.46 11.89
CA GLY A 250 28.53 5.61 11.77
C GLY A 250 28.48 6.15 10.34
N GLN A 251 29.63 6.32 9.70
CA GLN A 251 29.70 6.79 8.31
C GLN A 251 29.12 5.79 7.32
N GLU A 252 29.45 4.51 7.48
CA GLU A 252 28.89 3.44 6.64
C GLU A 252 27.35 3.38 6.75
N LEU A 253 26.83 3.49 7.97
CA LEU A 253 25.41 3.55 8.26
C LEU A 253 24.73 4.72 7.55
N VAL A 254 25.32 5.91 7.59
CA VAL A 254 24.80 7.11 6.89
C VAL A 254 24.65 6.85 5.39
N ASP A 255 25.64 6.23 4.76
CA ASP A 255 25.57 5.90 3.33
C ASP A 255 24.52 4.84 3.02
N VAL A 256 24.36 3.84 3.89
CA VAL A 256 23.29 2.85 3.79
C VAL A 256 21.92 3.52 3.90
N ALA A 257 21.72 4.40 4.88
CA ALA A 257 20.46 5.10 5.06
C ALA A 257 20.12 6.02 3.88
N LYS A 258 21.11 6.68 3.28
CA LYS A 258 20.93 7.47 2.04
C LYS A 258 20.48 6.60 0.87
N ARG A 259 21.06 5.41 0.70
CA ARG A 259 20.62 4.46 -0.35
C ARG A 259 19.18 4.01 -0.13
N ILE A 260 18.82 3.61 1.09
CA ILE A 260 17.45 3.23 1.44
C ILE A 260 16.48 4.40 1.18
N SER A 261 16.84 5.61 1.62
CA SER A 261 16.04 6.82 1.41
C SER A 261 15.83 7.13 -0.08
N SER A 262 16.87 6.94 -0.90
CA SER A 262 16.80 7.17 -2.35
C SER A 262 15.89 6.16 -3.05
N LEU A 263 15.93 4.89 -2.64
CA LEU A 263 15.06 3.84 -3.16
C LEU A 263 13.60 4.03 -2.72
N LEU A 264 13.37 4.64 -1.56
CA LEU A 264 12.03 4.98 -1.07
C LEU A 264 11.46 6.27 -1.69
N ALA A 265 12.32 7.17 -2.18
CA ALA A 265 11.89 8.48 -2.68
C ALA A 265 10.79 8.41 -3.75
N PRO A 266 10.78 7.48 -4.72
CA PRO A 266 9.69 7.36 -5.70
C PRO A 266 8.35 7.02 -5.04
N ALA A 267 8.32 6.05 -4.11
CA ALA A 267 7.12 5.66 -3.38
C ALA A 267 6.63 6.73 -2.38
N ILE A 268 7.55 7.50 -1.80
CA ILE A 268 7.17 8.61 -0.92
C ILE A 268 6.69 9.81 -1.74
N LYS A 269 7.29 10.08 -2.90
CA LYS A 269 6.81 11.12 -3.82
C LYS A 269 5.42 10.77 -4.37
N SER A 270 5.11 9.48 -4.56
CA SER A 270 3.74 9.06 -4.91
C SER A 270 2.76 9.18 -3.75
N ALA A 271 3.20 9.05 -2.49
CA ALA A 271 2.35 9.24 -1.30
C ALA A 271 2.26 10.70 -0.82
N ARG A 272 3.27 11.53 -1.11
CA ARG A 272 3.33 12.96 -0.78
C ARG A 272 3.37 13.78 -2.07
N HIS A 273 2.20 14.10 -2.62
CA HIS A 273 2.11 15.29 -3.45
C HIS A 273 0.88 16.14 -3.15
N ASP A 274 1.24 17.42 -2.97
CA ASP A 274 0.56 18.70 -3.12
C ASP A 274 -0.97 18.77 -2.97
N PRO A 275 -1.51 19.49 -1.95
CA PRO A 275 -2.92 19.85 -1.88
C PRO A 275 -3.43 20.67 -3.08
N GLY A 276 -2.54 21.18 -3.97
CA GLY A 276 -2.90 22.10 -5.05
C GLY A 276 -2.75 21.58 -6.49
N GLY A 277 -2.22 20.36 -6.72
CA GLY A 277 -1.93 19.86 -8.06
C GLY A 277 -3.10 19.17 -8.79
N TYR A 278 -4.27 19.07 -8.15
CA TYR A 278 -5.44 18.40 -8.69
C TYR A 278 -6.70 19.25 -8.55
N LYS A 279 -7.65 19.06 -9.46
CA LYS A 279 -8.97 19.68 -9.43
C LYS A 279 -10.04 18.64 -9.10
N VAL A 280 -10.91 18.94 -8.14
CA VAL A 280 -12.08 18.10 -7.82
C VAL A 280 -13.26 18.57 -8.67
N TRP A 281 -13.87 17.65 -9.41
CA TRP A 281 -14.98 17.98 -10.32
C TRP A 281 -16.35 17.71 -9.71
N THR A 282 -16.45 16.81 -8.72
CA THR A 282 -17.73 16.37 -8.18
C THR A 282 -18.03 16.95 -6.81
N LYS A 283 -19.29 17.34 -6.60
CA LYS A 283 -19.80 17.74 -5.28
C LYS A 283 -20.09 16.55 -4.36
N SER A 284 -20.45 15.41 -4.94
CA SER A 284 -20.75 14.17 -4.20
C SER A 284 -19.88 13.01 -4.70
N ALA A 285 -19.42 12.20 -3.75
CA ALA A 285 -18.66 11.00 -4.05
C ALA A 285 -19.56 9.93 -4.71
N ALA A 286 -18.99 9.18 -5.65
CA ALA A 286 -19.49 7.89 -6.06
C ALA A 286 -19.06 6.81 -5.04
N PHE A 287 -19.79 5.71 -5.00
CA PHE A 287 -19.34 4.53 -4.23
C PHE A 287 -18.14 3.87 -4.91
N ILE A 288 -18.26 3.64 -6.21
CA ILE A 288 -17.17 3.17 -7.08
C ILE A 288 -17.28 3.95 -8.38
N GLY A 289 -16.53 5.04 -8.52
CA GLY A 289 -16.42 5.71 -9.82
C GLY A 289 -15.71 4.81 -10.82
N GLY A 290 -16.00 4.93 -12.12
CA GLY A 290 -15.33 4.13 -13.12
C GLY A 290 -15.61 4.57 -14.55
N ALA A 291 -14.81 4.00 -15.46
CA ALA A 291 -14.90 4.18 -16.91
C ALA A 291 -15.07 5.64 -17.37
N PRO A 292 -14.20 6.58 -16.95
CA PRO A 292 -14.23 7.94 -17.46
C PRO A 292 -13.92 7.96 -18.96
N ARG A 293 -14.65 8.77 -19.72
CA ARG A 293 -14.46 9.02 -21.14
C ARG A 293 -14.58 10.50 -21.44
N TRP A 294 -13.64 11.03 -22.19
CA TRP A 294 -13.71 12.42 -22.62
C TRP A 294 -14.44 12.54 -23.96
N ASP A 295 -15.63 13.14 -23.97
CA ASP A 295 -16.30 13.49 -25.23
C ASP A 295 -15.78 14.85 -25.72
N ALA A 296 -14.85 14.79 -26.69
CA ALA A 296 -14.25 15.97 -27.30
C ALA A 296 -15.27 16.85 -28.05
N ARG A 297 -16.42 16.30 -28.50
CA ARG A 297 -17.46 17.07 -29.21
C ARG A 297 -18.23 17.96 -28.25
N ALA A 298 -18.51 17.43 -27.05
CA ALA A 298 -19.31 18.07 -26.02
C ALA A 298 -18.47 18.77 -24.95
N HIS A 299 -17.13 18.67 -25.01
CA HIS A 299 -16.20 19.13 -23.97
C HIS A 299 -16.64 18.69 -22.56
N THR A 300 -17.01 17.42 -22.44
CA THR A 300 -17.63 16.86 -21.25
C THR A 300 -17.01 15.50 -20.94
N LEU A 301 -16.71 15.25 -19.67
CA LEU A 301 -16.28 13.94 -19.21
C LEU A 301 -17.51 13.13 -18.77
N VAL A 302 -17.70 11.96 -19.37
CA VAL A 302 -18.75 11.00 -18.99
C VAL A 302 -18.12 9.84 -18.21
N TRP A 303 -18.72 9.45 -17.09
CA TRP A 303 -18.23 8.38 -16.23
C TRP A 303 -19.40 7.73 -15.49
N ALA A 304 -19.17 6.62 -14.78
CA ALA A 304 -20.23 5.92 -14.05
C ALA A 304 -19.91 5.73 -12.56
N ASP A 305 -20.95 5.72 -11.73
CA ASP A 305 -20.92 5.05 -10.43
C ASP A 305 -21.32 3.59 -10.66
N LEU A 306 -20.33 2.70 -10.55
CA LEU A 306 -20.46 1.29 -10.87
C LEU A 306 -21.31 0.53 -9.84
N LEU A 307 -21.29 0.97 -8.57
CA LEU A 307 -22.00 0.28 -7.48
C LEU A 307 -23.41 0.83 -7.25
N ALA A 308 -23.60 2.15 -7.36
CA ALA A 308 -24.93 2.76 -7.42
C ALA A 308 -25.19 3.20 -8.86
N PRO A 309 -25.69 2.31 -9.73
CA PRO A 309 -25.64 2.48 -11.19
C PRO A 309 -26.19 3.83 -11.61
N ALA A 310 -25.28 4.70 -12.05
CA ALA A 310 -25.61 6.02 -12.55
C ALA A 310 -24.54 6.47 -13.54
N ILE A 311 -24.99 7.13 -14.62
CA ILE A 311 -24.12 7.79 -15.59
C ILE A 311 -24.03 9.26 -15.20
N ARG A 312 -22.81 9.75 -15.08
CA ARG A 312 -22.49 11.10 -14.65
C ARG A 312 -21.72 11.82 -15.73
N ALA A 313 -21.99 13.09 -15.90
CA ALA A 313 -21.26 13.96 -16.79
C ALA A 313 -20.83 15.22 -16.06
N GLU A 314 -19.57 15.61 -16.26
CA GLU A 314 -18.96 16.79 -15.66
C GLU A 314 -18.29 17.61 -16.78
N GLY A 315 -18.42 18.95 -16.76
CA GLY A 315 -17.95 19.80 -17.85
C GLY A 315 -19.02 20.78 -18.34
N GLY A 316 -19.15 20.93 -19.66
CA GLY A 316 -20.00 21.95 -20.29
C GLY A 316 -21.43 22.03 -19.73
N HIS A 317 -22.10 20.89 -19.59
CA HIS A 317 -23.42 20.79 -18.97
C HIS A 317 -23.50 19.55 -18.08
N PRO A 318 -23.24 19.66 -16.76
CA PRO A 318 -23.18 18.50 -15.88
C PRO A 318 -24.56 17.90 -15.66
N TYR A 319 -24.65 16.56 -15.67
CA TYR A 319 -25.88 15.83 -15.43
C TYR A 319 -25.61 14.49 -14.74
N VAL A 320 -26.65 13.93 -14.13
CA VAL A 320 -26.63 12.59 -13.53
C VAL A 320 -27.89 11.85 -13.97
N ILE A 321 -27.71 10.70 -14.62
CA ILE A 321 -28.79 9.78 -14.99
C ILE A 321 -28.72 8.58 -14.05
N SER A 322 -29.71 8.48 -13.17
CA SER A 322 -29.87 7.33 -12.27
C SER A 322 -30.40 6.13 -13.05
N LEU A 323 -29.74 4.99 -12.90
CA LEU A 323 -30.11 3.73 -13.55
C LEU A 323 -30.54 2.68 -12.50
N GLN A 324 -31.26 3.12 -11.47
CA GLN A 324 -31.74 2.28 -10.36
C GLN A 324 -32.60 1.08 -10.79
N ALA A 325 -33.15 1.11 -12.01
CA ALA A 325 -33.89 -0.02 -12.58
C ALA A 325 -32.98 -1.19 -13.04
N LEU A 326 -31.65 -1.01 -13.06
CA LEU A 326 -30.72 -2.07 -13.43
C LEU A 326 -30.61 -3.11 -12.31
N SER A 327 -30.73 -4.38 -12.69
CA SER A 327 -30.59 -5.53 -11.79
C SER A 327 -29.14 -5.86 -11.43
N GLU A 328 -28.17 -5.27 -12.15
CA GLU A 328 -26.74 -5.53 -12.00
C GLU A 328 -25.91 -4.23 -12.09
N SER A 329 -24.66 -4.32 -11.64
CA SER A 329 -23.71 -3.20 -11.68
C SER A 329 -23.20 -2.93 -13.10
N ILE A 330 -22.92 -1.65 -13.37
CA ILE A 330 -22.20 -1.25 -14.58
C ILE A 330 -20.73 -1.65 -14.39
N ASN A 331 -20.11 -2.25 -15.40
CA ASN A 331 -18.68 -2.57 -15.33
C ASN A 331 -17.84 -1.57 -16.15
N SER A 332 -18.32 -1.15 -17.32
CA SER A 332 -17.60 -0.25 -18.22
C SER A 332 -18.55 0.52 -19.13
N LEU A 333 -18.05 1.58 -19.76
CA LEU A 333 -18.78 2.35 -20.78
C LEU A 333 -17.84 2.87 -21.88
N CYS A 334 -18.42 3.21 -23.02
CA CYS A 334 -17.77 3.88 -24.14
C CYS A 334 -18.74 4.86 -24.82
N LEU A 335 -18.18 5.82 -25.56
CA LEU A 335 -18.95 6.83 -26.28
C LEU A 335 -19.46 6.27 -27.60
N VAL A 336 -20.70 6.60 -27.96
CA VAL A 336 -21.30 6.29 -29.26
C VAL A 336 -21.75 7.60 -29.92
N GLU A 337 -22.11 7.55 -31.20
CA GLU A 337 -22.51 8.75 -31.95
C GLU A 337 -23.58 9.57 -31.20
N ARG A 338 -24.56 8.89 -30.63
CA ARG A 338 -25.68 9.47 -29.88
C ARG A 338 -25.78 8.85 -28.48
N GLY A 339 -24.92 9.29 -27.57
CA GLY A 339 -24.94 8.90 -26.15
C GLY A 339 -23.81 7.95 -25.77
N VAL A 340 -24.14 6.88 -25.05
CA VAL A 340 -23.16 5.93 -24.49
C VAL A 340 -23.62 4.49 -24.64
N ALA A 341 -22.65 3.58 -24.76
CA ALA A 341 -22.87 2.15 -24.57
C ALA A 341 -22.15 1.69 -23.30
N PHE A 342 -22.84 0.94 -22.44
CA PHE A 342 -22.28 0.45 -21.17
C PHE A 342 -22.63 -1.01 -20.92
N SER A 343 -21.75 -1.71 -20.21
CA SER A 343 -21.93 -3.12 -19.89
C SER A 343 -22.60 -3.33 -18.53
N VAL A 344 -23.57 -4.26 -18.49
CA VAL A 344 -24.30 -4.67 -17.29
C VAL A 344 -24.32 -6.19 -17.27
N GLY A 345 -23.57 -6.79 -16.35
CA GLY A 345 -23.43 -8.25 -16.32
C GLY A 345 -22.81 -8.81 -17.60
N ASN A 346 -23.59 -9.63 -18.32
CA ASN A 346 -23.30 -10.17 -19.64
C ASN A 346 -23.86 -9.32 -20.80
N ASP A 347 -24.59 -8.26 -20.54
CA ASP A 347 -25.30 -7.49 -21.56
C ASP A 347 -24.59 -6.16 -21.87
N ILE A 348 -24.96 -5.58 -23.00
CA ILE A 348 -24.60 -4.20 -23.36
C ILE A 348 -25.87 -3.40 -23.56
N VAL A 349 -25.92 -2.22 -22.96
CA VAL A 349 -27.02 -1.27 -23.09
C VAL A 349 -26.51 -0.04 -23.86
N ILE A 350 -27.22 0.33 -24.91
CA ILE A 350 -27.00 1.58 -25.67
C ILE A 350 -28.06 2.57 -25.21
N ASP A 351 -27.63 3.71 -24.67
CA ASP A 351 -28.51 4.75 -24.14
C ASP A 351 -28.20 6.07 -24.85
N ASN A 352 -29.25 6.69 -25.41
CA ASN A 352 -29.14 7.98 -26.08
C ASN A 352 -29.15 9.18 -25.13
N LEU A 353 -29.11 8.93 -23.81
CA LEU A 353 -29.16 9.90 -22.72
C LEU A 353 -30.44 10.74 -22.69
N SER A 354 -31.45 10.35 -23.47
CA SER A 354 -32.78 10.97 -23.54
C SER A 354 -33.88 10.04 -23.02
N GLY A 355 -33.49 8.92 -22.38
CA GLY A 355 -34.41 7.92 -21.82
C GLY A 355 -34.80 6.79 -22.78
N ASN A 356 -34.21 6.73 -23.98
CA ASN A 356 -34.38 5.57 -24.87
C ASN A 356 -33.18 4.64 -24.73
N GLN A 357 -33.45 3.42 -24.26
CA GLN A 357 -32.44 2.40 -24.01
C GLN A 357 -32.70 1.18 -24.88
N GLU A 358 -31.66 0.73 -25.56
CA GLU A 358 -31.64 -0.57 -26.22
C GLU A 358 -30.73 -1.52 -25.44
N ARG A 359 -31.28 -2.64 -24.99
CA ARG A 359 -30.51 -3.71 -24.32
C ARG A 359 -30.23 -4.83 -25.31
N ILE A 360 -28.97 -5.18 -25.44
CA ILE A 360 -28.48 -6.28 -26.27
C ILE A 360 -27.98 -7.37 -25.32
N GLU A 361 -28.70 -8.49 -25.31
CA GLU A 361 -28.37 -9.64 -24.47
C GLU A 361 -27.06 -10.30 -24.91
N GLY A 362 -26.16 -10.54 -23.96
CA GLY A 362 -24.94 -11.29 -24.24
C GLY A 362 -24.97 -12.71 -23.70
N LYS A 363 -23.86 -13.42 -23.87
CA LYS A 363 -23.77 -14.84 -23.53
C LYS A 363 -23.75 -15.07 -22.01
N PRO A 364 -24.63 -15.93 -21.46
CA PRO A 364 -24.60 -16.26 -20.03
C PRO A 364 -23.24 -16.78 -19.56
N GLY A 365 -22.86 -16.42 -18.34
CA GLY A 365 -21.58 -16.80 -17.74
C GLY A 365 -20.36 -16.02 -18.24
N LEU A 366 -20.55 -15.07 -19.16
CA LEU A 366 -19.50 -14.19 -19.67
C LEU A 366 -19.83 -12.74 -19.32
N SER A 367 -19.10 -12.15 -18.38
CA SER A 367 -19.34 -10.76 -17.95
C SER A 367 -18.43 -9.79 -18.68
N PHE A 368 -19.00 -8.76 -19.32
CA PHE A 368 -18.24 -7.71 -19.99
C PHE A 368 -17.60 -6.77 -18.97
N LYS A 369 -16.28 -6.83 -18.83
CA LYS A 369 -15.51 -6.03 -17.88
C LYS A 369 -15.03 -4.71 -18.46
N VAL A 370 -14.79 -4.65 -19.76
CA VAL A 370 -14.26 -3.47 -20.43
C VAL A 370 -14.95 -3.25 -21.76
N LEU A 371 -15.27 -2.00 -22.07
CA LEU A 371 -15.63 -1.52 -23.40
C LEU A 371 -14.67 -0.38 -23.79
N ARG A 372 -14.07 -0.46 -24.97
CA ARG A 372 -13.25 0.59 -25.58
C ARG A 372 -13.56 0.71 -27.06
N VAL A 373 -13.46 1.91 -27.61
CA VAL A 373 -13.62 2.13 -29.05
C VAL A 373 -12.24 2.20 -29.68
N CYS A 374 -12.05 1.46 -30.77
CA CYS A 374 -10.87 1.60 -31.61
C CYS A 374 -10.99 2.87 -32.49
N ARG A 375 -9.89 3.35 -33.05
CA ARG A 375 -9.88 4.55 -33.89
C ARG A 375 -10.71 4.42 -35.18
N ASP A 376 -10.92 3.18 -35.63
CA ASP A 376 -11.79 2.84 -36.75
C ASP A 376 -13.30 2.90 -36.40
N GLY A 377 -13.65 3.23 -35.13
CA GLY A 377 -15.02 3.33 -34.64
C GLY A 377 -15.59 2.00 -34.14
N GLU A 378 -14.84 0.91 -34.20
CA GLU A 378 -15.28 -0.39 -33.72
C GLU A 378 -15.22 -0.50 -32.20
N ILE A 379 -16.29 -1.01 -31.58
CA ILE A 379 -16.28 -1.35 -30.15
C ILE A 379 -15.50 -2.64 -29.94
N TRP A 380 -14.56 -2.61 -29.00
CA TRP A 380 -13.85 -3.75 -28.47
C TRP A 380 -14.24 -4.00 -27.03
N ALA A 381 -14.31 -5.27 -26.68
CA ALA A 381 -14.67 -5.71 -25.34
C ALA A 381 -13.60 -6.63 -24.75
N ALA A 382 -13.44 -6.55 -23.43
CA ALA A 382 -12.81 -7.61 -22.64
C ALA A 382 -13.89 -8.25 -21.75
N ALA A 383 -14.17 -9.51 -21.99
CA ALA A 383 -15.21 -10.27 -21.30
C ALA A 383 -14.57 -11.40 -20.48
N TYR A 384 -15.01 -11.57 -19.23
CA TYR A 384 -14.43 -12.54 -18.29
C TYR A 384 -15.44 -13.63 -17.94
N GLY A 385 -15.02 -14.88 -18.03
CA GLY A 385 -15.76 -16.04 -17.53
C GLY A 385 -15.04 -16.63 -16.31
N ALA A 386 -15.74 -16.73 -15.18
CA ALA A 386 -15.19 -17.25 -13.92
C ALA A 386 -14.78 -18.73 -14.01
N GLU A 387 -15.48 -19.50 -14.84
CA GLU A 387 -15.18 -20.90 -15.18
C GLU A 387 -15.14 -20.97 -16.72
N PRO A 388 -13.94 -21.03 -17.36
CA PRO A 388 -12.66 -21.56 -16.87
C PRO A 388 -11.62 -20.51 -16.35
N ASN A 389 -12.05 -19.39 -15.76
CA ASN A 389 -11.17 -18.28 -15.31
C ASN A 389 -10.37 -17.67 -16.47
N LEU A 390 -11.09 -17.15 -17.46
CA LEU A 390 -10.53 -16.73 -18.75
C LEU A 390 -11.13 -15.39 -19.21
N SER A 391 -10.26 -14.46 -19.58
CA SER A 391 -10.62 -13.23 -20.27
C SER A 391 -10.50 -13.40 -21.78
N ARG A 392 -11.55 -13.01 -22.50
CA ARG A 392 -11.68 -12.99 -23.96
C ARG A 392 -11.70 -11.55 -24.42
N ILE A 393 -10.83 -11.20 -25.37
CA ILE A 393 -10.65 -9.83 -25.84
C ILE A 393 -10.78 -9.80 -27.36
N GLY A 394 -11.61 -8.91 -27.87
CA GLY A 394 -11.82 -8.75 -29.31
C GLY A 394 -12.90 -7.73 -29.65
N PRO A 395 -13.16 -7.52 -30.96
CA PRO A 395 -14.30 -6.75 -31.44
C PRO A 395 -15.61 -7.25 -30.84
N TRP A 396 -16.52 -6.32 -30.58
CA TRP A 396 -17.90 -6.62 -30.24
C TRP A 396 -18.83 -6.13 -31.35
N ARG A 397 -19.79 -6.98 -31.70
CA ARG A 397 -20.81 -6.74 -32.72
C ARG A 397 -22.19 -6.96 -32.13
N ARG A 398 -23.15 -6.14 -32.56
CA ARG A 398 -24.55 -6.22 -32.12
C ARG A 398 -25.19 -7.61 -32.32
N HIS A 399 -24.84 -8.32 -33.40
CA HIS A 399 -25.46 -9.60 -33.75
C HIS A 399 -24.67 -10.83 -33.30
N SER A 400 -23.33 -10.79 -33.38
CA SER A 400 -22.45 -11.93 -33.04
C SER A 400 -21.87 -11.85 -31.62
N GLY A 401 -22.07 -10.75 -30.90
CA GLY A 401 -21.46 -10.53 -29.58
C GLY A 401 -19.96 -10.29 -29.70
N ILE A 402 -19.17 -10.82 -28.76
CA ILE A 402 -17.71 -10.70 -28.80
C ILE A 402 -17.09 -11.74 -29.73
N GLU A 403 -16.19 -11.28 -30.61
CA GLU A 403 -15.40 -12.09 -31.54
C GLU A 403 -13.95 -12.12 -31.04
N PRO A 404 -13.58 -13.05 -30.14
CA PRO A 404 -12.31 -12.99 -29.44
C PRO A 404 -11.13 -13.25 -30.38
N ILE A 405 -10.15 -12.35 -30.34
CA ILE A 405 -8.84 -12.51 -30.98
C ILE A 405 -7.82 -12.98 -29.95
N PHE A 406 -7.98 -12.60 -28.68
CA PHE A 406 -7.09 -12.96 -27.59
C PHE A 406 -7.81 -13.66 -26.45
N GLU A 407 -7.14 -14.65 -25.88
CA GLU A 407 -7.53 -15.29 -24.62
C GLU A 407 -6.38 -15.18 -23.60
N ILE A 408 -6.70 -14.70 -22.41
CA ILE A 408 -5.76 -14.51 -21.29
C ILE A 408 -6.33 -15.20 -20.05
N GLN A 409 -5.55 -16.10 -19.45
CA GLN A 409 -5.94 -16.78 -18.21
C GLN A 409 -5.97 -15.77 -17.06
N GLY A 410 -7.07 -15.71 -16.32
CA GLY A 410 -7.31 -14.69 -15.30
C GLY A 410 -8.06 -13.48 -15.83
N GLN A 411 -8.57 -12.66 -14.91
CA GLN A 411 -9.33 -11.46 -15.25
C GLN A 411 -8.42 -10.32 -15.76
N VAL A 412 -8.75 -9.78 -16.92
CA VAL A 412 -8.29 -8.48 -17.42
C VAL A 412 -9.25 -7.40 -16.92
N THR A 413 -8.70 -6.32 -16.37
CA THR A 413 -9.50 -5.24 -15.77
C THR A 413 -9.61 -4.02 -16.65
N ASP A 414 -8.67 -3.78 -17.56
CA ASP A 414 -8.77 -2.70 -18.54
C ASP A 414 -7.98 -3.00 -19.82
N ILE A 415 -8.35 -2.32 -20.89
CA ILE A 415 -7.63 -2.32 -22.16
C ILE A 415 -7.52 -0.88 -22.68
N ALA A 416 -6.47 -0.59 -23.45
CA ALA A 416 -6.35 0.68 -24.18
C ALA A 416 -5.56 0.46 -25.47
N PHE A 417 -6.00 1.10 -26.56
CA PHE A 417 -5.30 0.97 -27.84
C PHE A 417 -3.96 1.69 -27.78
N ALA A 418 -2.89 0.94 -28.04
CA ALA A 418 -1.56 1.48 -28.18
C ALA A 418 -1.52 2.25 -29.50
N ASP A 419 -1.90 1.63 -30.61
CA ASP A 419 -2.00 2.25 -31.93
C ASP A 419 -3.03 1.47 -32.78
N ASP A 420 -2.98 1.61 -34.10
CA ASP A 420 -3.86 0.83 -35.00
C ASP A 420 -3.48 -0.67 -35.03
N ALA A 421 -2.25 -1.02 -34.63
CA ALA A 421 -1.70 -2.37 -34.69
C ALA A 421 -1.83 -3.15 -33.38
N GLY A 422 -1.90 -2.50 -32.22
CA GLY A 422 -1.90 -3.16 -30.93
C GLY A 422 -2.67 -2.46 -29.82
N LEU A 423 -2.92 -3.21 -28.74
CA LEU A 423 -3.52 -2.70 -27.52
C LEU A 423 -2.82 -3.22 -26.27
N PHE A 424 -2.85 -2.42 -25.21
CA PHE A 424 -2.44 -2.81 -23.87
C PHE A 424 -3.60 -3.46 -23.11
N ALA A 425 -3.28 -4.40 -22.22
CA ALA A 425 -4.25 -5.03 -21.32
C ALA A 425 -3.64 -5.20 -19.92
N THR A 426 -4.34 -4.75 -18.88
CA THR A 426 -3.91 -4.88 -17.47
C THR A 426 -4.42 -6.16 -16.83
N GLN A 427 -3.55 -6.84 -16.08
CA GLN A 427 -3.91 -8.00 -15.27
C GLN A 427 -3.40 -7.84 -13.82
N PRO A 428 -4.23 -7.33 -12.90
CA PRO A 428 -3.82 -7.06 -11.53
C PRO A 428 -3.33 -8.30 -10.77
N SER A 429 -3.98 -9.45 -10.96
CA SER A 429 -3.63 -10.71 -10.27
C SER A 429 -2.23 -11.22 -10.59
N ARG A 430 -1.67 -10.82 -11.74
CA ARG A 430 -0.32 -11.15 -12.18
C ARG A 430 0.64 -9.96 -12.14
N GLN A 431 0.17 -8.79 -11.72
CA GLN A 431 0.97 -7.58 -11.62
C GLN A 431 1.68 -7.25 -12.93
N CYS A 432 0.95 -7.32 -14.05
CA CYS A 432 1.55 -7.10 -15.36
C CYS A 432 0.62 -6.38 -16.33
N VAL A 433 1.25 -5.83 -17.36
CA VAL A 433 0.61 -5.26 -18.55
C VAL A 433 1.04 -6.09 -19.76
N TYR A 434 0.09 -6.48 -20.58
CA TYR A 434 0.33 -7.17 -21.85
C TYR A 434 0.25 -6.18 -23.00
N LEU A 435 1.05 -6.42 -24.05
CA LEU A 435 0.86 -5.83 -25.37
C LEU A 435 0.33 -6.93 -26.31
N LEU A 436 -0.79 -6.63 -26.97
CA LEU A 436 -1.52 -7.53 -27.84
C LEU A 436 -1.54 -6.98 -29.27
N GLU A 437 -0.97 -7.70 -30.23
CA GLU A 437 -0.90 -7.31 -31.64
C GLU A 437 -2.14 -7.80 -32.40
N ARG A 438 -3.00 -6.88 -32.84
CA ARG A 438 -4.33 -7.17 -33.43
C ARG A 438 -4.25 -8.05 -34.68
N LYS A 439 -3.31 -7.77 -35.57
CA LYS A 439 -3.20 -8.45 -36.88
C LYS A 439 -2.64 -9.87 -36.77
N THR A 440 -1.67 -10.08 -35.87
CA THR A 440 -0.96 -11.36 -35.74
C THR A 440 -1.58 -12.25 -34.66
N GLY A 441 -2.40 -11.69 -33.77
CA GLY A 441 -2.88 -12.37 -32.57
C GLY A 441 -1.78 -12.60 -31.53
N ARG A 442 -0.57 -12.04 -31.73
CA ARG A 442 0.56 -12.23 -30.82
C ARG A 442 0.30 -11.47 -29.52
N LYS A 443 0.55 -12.15 -28.39
CA LYS A 443 0.53 -11.55 -27.05
C LYS A 443 1.92 -11.63 -26.43
N ARG A 444 2.40 -10.53 -25.86
CA ARG A 444 3.61 -10.51 -25.04
C ARG A 444 3.37 -9.76 -23.74
N LYS A 445 4.04 -10.18 -22.68
CA LYS A 445 4.11 -9.37 -21.46
C LYS A 445 4.95 -8.14 -21.79
N PHE A 446 4.37 -6.96 -21.60
CA PHE A 446 5.01 -5.68 -21.88
C PHE A 446 5.78 -5.17 -20.66
N ALA A 447 5.16 -5.23 -19.48
CA ALA A 447 5.76 -4.79 -18.22
C ALA A 447 5.32 -5.64 -17.03
N ASP A 448 6.22 -5.78 -16.06
CA ASP A 448 5.91 -6.25 -14.70
C ASP A 448 5.83 -5.04 -13.78
N ILE A 449 4.74 -4.94 -13.02
CA ILE A 449 4.53 -3.89 -12.03
C ILE A 449 4.94 -4.43 -10.67
N PRO A 450 5.84 -3.76 -9.93
CA PRO A 450 6.17 -4.18 -8.58
C PRO A 450 4.90 -4.16 -7.70
N LYS A 451 4.61 -5.25 -6.97
CA LYS A 451 3.44 -5.33 -6.06
C LYS A 451 3.33 -4.13 -5.12
N VAL A 452 4.50 -3.63 -4.71
CA VAL A 452 4.69 -2.49 -3.83
C VAL A 452 4.13 -1.18 -4.41
N ALA A 453 4.13 -1.03 -5.73
CA ALA A 453 3.58 0.14 -6.40
C ALA A 453 2.03 0.16 -6.42
N GLY A 454 1.38 -0.94 -6.01
CA GLY A 454 -0.06 -1.15 -6.18
C GLY A 454 -0.39 -2.01 -7.40
N ALA A 455 -1.64 -2.44 -7.50
CA ALA A 455 -2.07 -3.35 -8.56
C ALA A 455 -2.52 -2.58 -9.83
N PRO A 456 -1.99 -2.89 -11.02
CA PRO A 456 -2.36 -2.20 -12.25
C PRO A 456 -3.83 -2.50 -12.61
N CYS A 457 -4.67 -1.47 -12.61
CA CYS A 457 -6.13 -1.65 -12.75
C CYS A 457 -6.73 -0.98 -13.98
N THR A 458 -6.24 0.20 -14.39
CA THR A 458 -6.83 1.00 -15.48
C THR A 458 -5.77 1.59 -16.41
N LEU A 459 -6.14 1.87 -17.66
CA LEU A 459 -5.26 2.36 -18.72
C LEU A 459 -5.81 3.59 -19.44
N ALA A 460 -4.90 4.51 -19.74
CA ALA A 460 -5.01 5.52 -20.79
C ALA A 460 -3.70 5.56 -21.59
N VAL A 461 -3.69 6.21 -22.75
CA VAL A 461 -2.52 6.25 -23.63
C VAL A 461 -2.29 7.69 -24.08
N ASP A 462 -1.03 8.12 -24.10
CA ASP A 462 -0.65 9.45 -24.57
C ASP A 462 -0.47 9.53 -26.09
N GLU A 463 -0.21 10.73 -26.62
CA GLU A 463 -0.04 10.95 -28.06
C GLU A 463 1.16 10.19 -28.67
N HIS A 464 2.10 9.75 -27.83
CA HIS A 464 3.25 8.94 -28.20
C HIS A 464 3.01 7.44 -28.00
N PHE A 465 1.78 7.04 -27.67
CA PHE A 465 1.38 5.65 -27.50
C PHE A 465 1.94 4.96 -26.25
N ASN A 466 2.42 5.74 -25.28
CA ASN A 466 2.89 5.22 -24.01
C ASN A 466 1.71 5.00 -23.05
N PRO A 467 1.66 3.85 -22.33
CA PRO A 467 0.57 3.56 -21.43
C PRO A 467 0.74 4.28 -20.10
N TRP A 468 -0.31 4.98 -19.71
CA TRP A 468 -0.54 5.49 -18.37
C TRP A 468 -1.41 4.49 -17.61
N ILE A 469 -1.03 4.14 -16.37
CA ILE A 469 -1.64 3.05 -15.60
C ILE A 469 -2.00 3.54 -14.21
N GLY A 470 -3.28 3.45 -13.86
CA GLY A 470 -3.73 3.63 -12.47
C GLY A 470 -3.38 2.41 -11.61
N LEU A 471 -2.87 2.66 -10.41
CA LEU A 471 -2.44 1.61 -9.48
C LEU A 471 -3.38 1.56 -8.26
N SER A 472 -4.22 0.52 -8.20
CA SER A 472 -5.12 0.29 -7.07
C SER A 472 -4.33 -0.03 -5.81
N ASP A 473 -4.65 0.64 -4.70
CA ASP A 473 -3.91 0.65 -3.44
C ASP A 473 -2.48 1.22 -3.55
N GLY A 474 -2.13 1.80 -4.71
CA GLY A 474 -0.82 2.35 -5.02
C GLY A 474 -0.72 3.87 -4.91
N TRP A 475 -1.83 4.56 -4.65
CA TRP A 475 -1.90 6.03 -4.51
C TRP A 475 -1.31 6.78 -5.71
N SER A 476 -1.34 6.19 -6.91
CA SER A 476 -0.64 6.76 -8.05
C SER A 476 -1.16 6.32 -9.41
N VAL A 477 -0.78 7.09 -10.41
CA VAL A 477 -0.73 6.70 -11.82
C VAL A 477 0.73 6.66 -12.23
N ILE A 478 1.13 5.66 -13.01
CA ILE A 478 2.47 5.59 -13.61
C ILE A 478 2.38 5.72 -15.13
N LYS A 479 3.43 6.26 -15.75
CA LYS A 479 3.67 6.19 -17.20
C LYS A 479 4.78 5.18 -17.44
N LEU A 480 4.58 4.28 -18.40
CA LEU A 480 5.66 3.42 -18.90
C LEU A 480 6.22 3.98 -20.21
N ASN A 481 7.51 3.80 -20.43
CA ASN A 481 8.14 4.08 -21.73
C ASN A 481 7.98 2.89 -22.71
N ASP A 482 8.54 3.02 -23.91
CA ASP A 482 8.52 2.02 -24.97
C ASP A 482 9.12 0.65 -24.59
N SER A 483 10.04 0.61 -23.60
CA SER A 483 10.65 -0.62 -23.10
C SER A 483 9.83 -1.30 -21.99
N GLY A 484 8.75 -0.65 -21.51
CA GLY A 484 7.92 -1.14 -20.41
C GLY A 484 8.46 -0.80 -19.03
N GLU A 485 9.44 0.11 -18.93
CA GLU A 485 9.97 0.62 -17.67
C GLU A 485 9.16 1.82 -17.18
N ILE A 486 9.09 2.01 -15.86
CA ILE A 486 8.41 3.16 -15.26
C ILE A 486 9.22 4.43 -15.55
N GLU A 487 8.69 5.28 -16.44
CA GLU A 487 9.27 6.57 -16.78
C GLU A 487 8.88 7.64 -15.75
N ARG A 488 7.63 7.60 -15.30
CA ARG A 488 7.07 8.63 -14.41
C ARG A 488 6.05 8.04 -13.46
N THR A 489 5.98 8.62 -12.26
CA THR A 489 4.93 8.34 -11.26
C THR A 489 4.27 9.65 -10.85
N VAL A 490 2.94 9.70 -10.98
CA VAL A 490 2.08 10.81 -10.54
C VAL A 490 1.32 10.35 -9.31
N ALA A 491 1.57 11.00 -8.18
CA ALA A 491 0.85 10.82 -6.94
C ALA A 491 -0.64 11.13 -7.08
N LEU A 492 -1.49 10.42 -6.34
CA LEU A 492 -2.91 10.70 -6.23
C LEU A 492 -3.30 10.89 -4.76
N PRO A 493 -4.23 11.81 -4.45
CA PRO A 493 -4.78 11.97 -3.09
C PRO A 493 -5.84 10.90 -2.77
N ILE A 494 -5.81 9.77 -3.48
CA ILE A 494 -6.77 8.67 -3.40
C ILE A 494 -6.01 7.33 -3.51
N PRO A 495 -6.31 6.34 -2.66
CA PRO A 495 -5.60 5.06 -2.65
C PRO A 495 -5.95 4.16 -3.85
N ARG A 496 -7.21 4.23 -4.32
CA ARG A 496 -7.77 3.28 -5.29
C ARG A 496 -8.31 4.00 -6.52
N PRO A 497 -7.45 4.42 -7.46
CA PRO A 497 -7.92 4.77 -8.79
C PRO A 497 -8.59 3.56 -9.44
N THR A 498 -9.66 3.81 -10.18
CA THR A 498 -10.50 2.79 -10.83
C THR A 498 -10.70 3.03 -12.32
N GLY A 499 -10.37 4.22 -12.79
CA GLY A 499 -10.52 4.63 -14.17
C GLY A 499 -9.69 5.87 -14.43
N ILE A 500 -9.02 5.93 -15.58
CA ILE A 500 -8.30 7.12 -16.05
C ILE A 500 -8.65 7.45 -17.51
N ALA A 501 -8.65 8.73 -17.84
CA ALA A 501 -8.85 9.22 -19.21
C ALA A 501 -8.18 10.58 -19.39
N PHE A 502 -7.59 10.83 -20.55
CA PHE A 502 -7.12 12.16 -20.91
C PHE A 502 -8.28 13.02 -21.41
N GLY A 503 -8.28 14.29 -21.04
CA GLY A 503 -9.35 15.22 -21.39
C GLY A 503 -8.94 16.68 -21.22
N GLY A 504 -9.94 17.55 -21.21
CA GLY A 504 -9.73 19.00 -21.21
C GLY A 504 -9.46 19.53 -22.61
N ALA A 505 -9.38 20.86 -22.75
CA ALA A 505 -9.24 21.53 -24.04
C ALA A 505 -7.93 21.16 -24.77
N SER A 506 -6.85 20.95 -24.01
CA SER A 506 -5.52 20.57 -24.51
C SER A 506 -5.28 19.06 -24.55
N LEU A 507 -6.19 18.24 -24.01
CA LEU A 507 -5.96 16.83 -23.68
C LEU A 507 -4.79 16.58 -22.71
N SER A 508 -4.36 17.59 -21.94
CA SER A 508 -3.27 17.43 -20.95
C SER A 508 -3.75 17.11 -19.54
N GLU A 509 -5.06 17.19 -19.29
CA GLU A 509 -5.64 16.81 -18.00
C GLU A 509 -5.88 15.30 -17.97
N LEU A 510 -5.27 14.62 -17.01
CA LEU A 510 -5.58 13.23 -16.70
C LEU A 510 -6.70 13.19 -15.66
N PHE A 511 -7.89 12.77 -16.08
CA PHE A 511 -9.03 12.54 -15.21
C PHE A 511 -8.93 11.18 -14.54
N VAL A 512 -9.28 11.13 -13.26
CA VAL A 512 -9.15 9.94 -12.41
C VAL A 512 -10.43 9.73 -11.61
N THR A 513 -11.08 8.58 -11.81
CA THR A 513 -12.15 8.09 -10.94
C THR A 513 -11.59 7.17 -9.86
N SER A 514 -12.30 7.01 -8.75
CA SER A 514 -11.84 6.19 -7.64
C SER A 514 -12.94 5.42 -6.90
N ALA A 515 -12.52 4.41 -6.15
CA ALA A 515 -13.39 3.67 -5.24
C ALA A 515 -13.36 4.27 -3.83
N ARG A 516 -14.54 4.49 -3.26
CA ARG A 516 -14.73 4.77 -1.84
C ARG A 516 -15.07 3.50 -1.06
N THR A 517 -15.85 2.62 -1.67
CA THR A 517 -16.27 1.35 -1.07
C THR A 517 -15.07 0.41 -0.86
N GLY A 518 -15.04 -0.26 0.28
CA GLY A 518 -13.99 -1.23 0.63
C GLY A 518 -12.72 -0.60 1.23
N LEU A 519 -12.71 0.71 1.47
CA LEU A 519 -11.67 1.39 2.27
C LEU A 519 -12.03 1.38 3.76
N SER A 520 -11.01 1.26 4.62
CA SER A 520 -11.22 1.37 6.06
C SER A 520 -11.61 2.79 6.47
N ARG A 521 -12.18 2.96 7.67
CA ARG A 521 -12.51 4.28 8.20
C ARG A 521 -11.28 5.19 8.31
N GLU A 522 -10.14 4.62 8.68
CA GLU A 522 -8.85 5.32 8.75
C GLU A 522 -8.37 5.75 7.36
N SER A 523 -8.42 4.85 6.36
CA SER A 523 -8.07 5.17 4.98
C SER A 523 -8.96 6.28 4.42
N LEU A 524 -10.26 6.28 4.74
CA LEU A 524 -11.19 7.34 4.31
C LEU A 524 -10.95 8.67 5.04
N ALA A 525 -10.46 8.66 6.28
CA ALA A 525 -10.05 9.87 6.97
C ALA A 525 -8.80 10.49 6.32
N ASN A 526 -7.87 9.65 5.87
CA ASN A 526 -6.64 10.06 5.21
C ASN A 526 -6.83 10.39 3.72
N ALA A 527 -7.86 9.83 3.07
CA ALA A 527 -8.21 10.06 1.67
C ALA A 527 -9.69 10.47 1.52
N PRO A 528 -10.08 11.66 2.01
CA PRO A 528 -11.47 12.10 2.00
C PRO A 528 -12.04 12.24 0.58
N LEU A 529 -11.18 12.46 -0.41
CA LEU A 529 -11.53 12.57 -1.84
C LEU A 529 -11.84 11.22 -2.51
N SER A 530 -11.72 10.10 -1.81
CA SER A 530 -12.08 8.79 -2.37
C SER A 530 -13.55 8.76 -2.80
N GLY A 531 -13.78 8.38 -4.05
CA GLY A 531 -15.06 8.40 -4.75
C GLY A 531 -15.34 9.68 -5.54
N HIS A 532 -14.53 10.74 -5.41
CA HIS A 532 -14.65 11.92 -6.25
C HIS A 532 -13.93 11.74 -7.60
N LEU A 533 -14.39 12.49 -8.60
CA LEU A 533 -13.68 12.65 -9.87
C LEU A 533 -12.64 13.76 -9.71
N LEU A 534 -11.39 13.44 -10.05
CA LEU A 534 -10.26 14.36 -10.00
C LEU A 534 -9.71 14.58 -11.41
N SER A 535 -9.12 15.75 -11.69
CA SER A 535 -8.19 15.92 -12.80
C SER A 535 -6.83 16.41 -12.31
N ILE A 536 -5.77 16.01 -13.01
CA ILE A 536 -4.39 16.44 -12.76
C ILE A 536 -3.81 16.85 -14.10
N ASP A 537 -3.23 18.05 -14.19
CA ASP A 537 -2.45 18.41 -15.38
C ASP A 537 -1.12 17.67 -15.33
N VAL A 538 -0.92 16.74 -16.26
CA VAL A 538 0.31 15.96 -16.32
C VAL A 538 1.36 16.62 -17.21
N GLY A 539 1.02 17.72 -17.91
CA GLY A 539 1.95 18.42 -18.81
C GLY A 539 2.28 17.66 -20.09
N GLU A 540 1.55 16.59 -20.38
CA GLU A 540 1.70 15.74 -21.55
C GLU A 540 0.34 15.54 -22.19
N ARG A 541 0.29 15.52 -23.53
CA ARG A 541 -0.95 15.41 -24.26
C ARG A 541 -1.37 13.95 -24.45
N GLY A 542 -2.61 13.69 -24.08
CA GLY A 542 -3.27 12.40 -24.24
C GLY A 542 -3.89 12.15 -25.61
N LEU A 543 -4.35 10.92 -25.80
CA LEU A 543 -5.32 10.60 -26.85
C LEU A 543 -6.76 10.79 -26.35
N ALA A 544 -7.58 11.43 -27.18
CA ALA A 544 -9.02 11.50 -26.95
C ALA A 544 -9.67 10.13 -27.18
N ASP A 545 -10.74 9.84 -26.43
CA ASP A 545 -11.54 8.64 -26.63
C ASP A 545 -12.25 8.69 -28.00
N PRO A 546 -12.10 7.66 -28.84
CA PRO A 546 -12.86 7.55 -30.07
C PRO A 546 -14.35 7.31 -29.79
N ILE A 547 -15.18 7.62 -30.79
CA ILE A 547 -16.63 7.44 -30.74
C ILE A 547 -16.99 6.25 -31.61
N ALA A 548 -17.81 5.35 -31.07
CA ALA A 548 -18.22 4.17 -31.80
C ALA A 548 -19.28 4.47 -32.87
N THR A 549 -19.12 3.83 -34.02
CA THR A 549 -20.07 3.76 -35.12
C THR A 549 -20.85 2.46 -34.96
N LEU A 550 -22.11 2.55 -34.51
CA LEU A 550 -22.96 1.40 -34.15
C LEU A 550 -23.90 0.96 -35.27
#